data_AF-A0A1E2RZI3-F1
#
_entry.id   AF-A0A1E2RZI3-F1
#
_cell.length_a   1.000
_cell.length_b   1.000
_cell.length_c   1.000
_cell.angle_alpha   90.00
_cell.angle_beta   90.00
_cell.angle_gamma   90.00
#
_symmetry.space_group_name_H-M   'P 1'
#
loop_
_entity.id
_entity.type
_entity.pdbx_description
1 polymer ?
#
loop_
_entity_poly.entity_id
_entity_poly.type
_entity_poly.pdbx_seq_one_letter_code
_entity_poly.pdbx_strand_id
1 'polypeptide(L)'
;MEQRVPKPHPTESQDESYQFIDGDLSRGLIILCDHAENTIPERFAQLGLEDEILRRHIAYDPGAKGVATRLAELLGAPALLTRFSRLLIDPNRGPRDPTQIMQISDSVIVPGNIGLTPEQRAERQDTFYRPYHEAIDALIDQGTEAGRVPALLAIHSFTPAWKGVPRPWHATVLWDKDGRLPQPLLAGLTAEEDIVSGENVPYSGELEGDTLNRHGTRRGVAHALIELRQDLLGTDQQQEEWAERLARIVRSVMENPAVAESLGQRIYTGGAKDRIEGQPAPGKTGGSGGVETEEARASGSDGQTGIGEALRTELEAATFRRLRDHLRERTDVQNIDMMDLAGFCRNCLSRWYMEAAAAEGVGLSKDEAREIVYGIAYEEWKTKYQK
;
A
#
# COMPACT_ATOMS: atom_id res chain seq x y z
N MET A 1 20.52 -10.42 -27.19
CA MET A 1 20.31 -8.95 -27.18
C MET A 1 19.88 -8.61 -25.76
N GLU A 2 20.79 -8.07 -24.96
CA GLU A 2 20.51 -7.65 -23.58
C GLU A 2 19.50 -6.51 -23.58
N GLN A 3 18.29 -6.72 -23.05
CA GLN A 3 17.42 -5.61 -22.69
C GLN A 3 17.88 -5.08 -21.32
N ARG A 4 18.86 -4.18 -21.34
CA ARG A 4 19.19 -3.35 -20.18
C ARG A 4 17.97 -2.50 -19.82
N VAL A 5 17.71 -2.29 -18.53
CA VAL A 5 16.80 -1.20 -18.09
C VAL A 5 17.23 0.06 -18.84
N PRO A 6 16.34 0.74 -19.57
CA PRO A 6 16.72 1.94 -20.29
C PRO A 6 17.27 2.95 -19.28
N LYS A 7 18.54 3.34 -19.46
CA LYS A 7 19.10 4.48 -18.71
C LYS A 7 18.22 5.69 -19.03
N PRO A 8 17.64 6.39 -18.05
CA PRO A 8 16.89 7.60 -18.33
C PRO A 8 17.81 8.57 -19.06
N HIS A 9 17.39 8.99 -20.25
CA HIS A 9 18.03 10.09 -20.95
C HIS A 9 17.83 11.36 -20.11
N PRO A 10 18.83 12.26 -20.01
CA PRO A 10 18.68 13.53 -19.32
C PRO A 10 17.81 14.43 -20.20
N THR A 11 16.51 14.27 -20.06
CA THR A 11 15.51 15.17 -20.60
C THR A 11 14.67 15.62 -19.42
N GLU A 12 14.53 16.93 -19.24
CA GLU A 12 13.69 17.61 -18.25
C GLU A 12 12.19 17.31 -18.47
N SER A 13 11.82 16.04 -18.57
CA SER A 13 10.44 15.61 -18.65
C SER A 13 9.86 15.68 -17.25
N GLN A 14 8.88 16.55 -17.04
CA GLN A 14 8.10 16.55 -15.79
C GLN A 14 7.29 15.26 -15.59
N ASP A 15 7.31 14.34 -16.57
CA ASP A 15 6.61 13.05 -16.57
C ASP A 15 7.48 11.84 -16.25
N GLU A 16 8.66 12.07 -15.69
CA GLU A 16 9.43 10.94 -15.20
C GLU A 16 8.70 10.24 -14.06
N SER A 17 8.46 8.95 -14.22
CA SER A 17 7.81 8.11 -13.21
C SER A 17 8.74 7.87 -12.01
N TYR A 18 10.03 7.64 -12.27
CA TYR A 18 10.97 7.26 -11.23
C TYR A 18 12.39 7.73 -11.53
N GLN A 19 13.17 7.87 -10.46
CA GLN A 19 14.61 7.98 -10.48
C GLN A 19 15.20 6.59 -10.26
N PHE A 20 16.10 6.17 -11.14
CA PHE A 20 16.92 4.98 -10.96
C PHE A 20 18.29 5.37 -10.43
N ILE A 21 18.71 4.76 -9.32
CA ILE A 21 20.06 4.85 -8.79
C ILE A 21 20.79 3.58 -9.21
N ASP A 22 21.91 3.77 -9.91
CA ASP A 22 22.76 2.66 -10.38
C ASP A 22 23.38 1.92 -9.18
N GLY A 23 23.57 0.62 -9.33
CA GLY A 23 24.08 -0.22 -8.26
C GLY A 23 24.31 -1.65 -8.73
N ASP A 24 24.95 -2.44 -7.88
CA ASP A 24 25.33 -3.81 -8.19
C ASP A 24 24.22 -4.78 -7.75
N LEU A 25 23.45 -5.29 -8.72
CA LEU A 25 22.40 -6.29 -8.45
C LEU A 25 22.94 -7.57 -7.80
N SER A 26 24.24 -7.88 -7.93
CA SER A 26 24.85 -9.04 -7.27
C SER A 26 24.87 -8.92 -5.73
N ARG A 27 24.66 -7.70 -5.19
CA ARG A 27 24.37 -7.48 -3.77
C ARG A 27 23.09 -8.18 -3.30
N GLY A 28 22.22 -8.59 -4.23
CA GLY A 28 20.99 -9.31 -3.94
C GLY A 28 19.95 -8.47 -3.20
N LEU A 29 19.97 -7.15 -3.40
CA LEU A 29 19.08 -6.20 -2.75
C LEU A 29 18.68 -5.11 -3.75
N ILE A 30 17.43 -4.69 -3.71
CA ILE A 30 16.92 -3.50 -4.39
C ILE A 30 16.25 -2.61 -3.33
N ILE A 31 16.60 -1.32 -3.34
CA ILE A 31 15.97 -0.32 -2.47
C ILE A 31 14.80 0.34 -3.21
N LEU A 32 13.66 0.48 -2.54
CA LEU A 32 12.47 1.14 -3.09
C LEU A 32 12.08 2.34 -2.23
N CYS A 33 11.55 3.39 -2.86
CA CYS A 33 10.90 4.49 -2.15
C CYS A 33 9.67 4.93 -2.95
N ASP A 34 8.52 4.36 -2.59
CA ASP A 34 7.24 4.54 -3.30
C ASP A 34 6.73 5.98 -3.21
N HIS A 35 7.07 6.68 -2.14
CA HIS A 35 6.54 8.00 -1.79
C HIS A 35 7.66 9.05 -1.68
N ALA A 36 8.63 8.98 -2.58
CA ALA A 36 9.87 9.74 -2.49
C ALA A 36 9.72 11.25 -2.73
N GLU A 37 8.84 11.65 -3.65
CA GLU A 37 8.67 13.06 -4.04
C GLU A 37 7.21 13.50 -3.95
N ASN A 38 7.01 14.82 -3.82
CA ASN A 38 5.71 15.49 -3.85
C ASN A 38 5.44 16.21 -5.18
N THR A 39 6.23 15.93 -6.22
CA THR A 39 6.15 16.59 -7.52
C THR A 39 4.80 16.33 -8.19
N ILE A 40 4.15 17.39 -8.69
CA ILE A 40 2.97 17.33 -9.55
C ILE A 40 3.35 18.00 -10.87
N PRO A 41 3.28 17.31 -12.03
CA PRO A 41 3.57 17.92 -13.32
C PRO A 41 2.66 19.12 -13.59
N GLU A 42 3.20 20.16 -14.26
CA GLU A 42 2.53 21.45 -14.44
C GLU A 42 1.15 21.32 -15.10
N ARG A 43 0.98 20.37 -16.04
CA ARG A 43 -0.30 20.14 -16.72
C ARG A 43 -1.44 19.70 -15.78
N PHE A 44 -1.11 19.18 -14.59
CA PHE A 44 -2.10 18.83 -13.57
C PHE A 44 -2.44 20.00 -12.64
N ALA A 45 -1.84 21.19 -12.85
CA ALA A 45 -2.13 22.42 -12.12
C ALA A 45 -2.17 22.22 -10.59
N GLN A 46 -1.15 21.51 -10.06
CA GLN A 46 -1.03 21.17 -8.63
C GLN A 46 -2.23 20.41 -8.04
N LEU A 47 -3.05 19.78 -8.89
CA LEU A 47 -4.34 19.20 -8.52
C LEU A 47 -5.29 20.21 -7.86
N GLY A 48 -5.09 21.51 -8.07
CA GLY A 48 -5.83 22.59 -7.40
C GLY A 48 -5.50 22.75 -5.92
N LEU A 49 -4.33 22.29 -5.47
CA LEU A 49 -3.84 22.42 -4.11
C LEU A 49 -2.84 23.57 -3.98
N GLU A 50 -2.74 24.15 -2.78
CA GLU A 50 -1.71 25.12 -2.43
C GLU A 50 -0.36 24.43 -2.16
N ASP A 51 0.75 25.15 -2.40
CA ASP A 51 2.12 24.66 -2.16
C ASP A 51 2.34 24.13 -0.74
N GLU A 52 1.72 24.75 0.27
CA GLU A 52 1.85 24.34 1.67
C GLU A 52 1.27 22.93 1.87
N ILE A 53 0.18 22.61 1.18
CA ILE A 53 -0.44 21.29 1.22
C ILE A 53 0.48 20.24 0.59
N LEU A 54 1.09 20.56 -0.55
CA LEU A 54 2.00 19.66 -1.24
C LEU A 54 3.29 19.39 -0.44
N ARG A 55 3.67 20.25 0.51
CA ARG A 55 4.82 20.02 1.42
C ARG A 55 4.48 19.17 2.63
N ARG A 56 3.21 18.80 2.83
CA ARG A 56 2.79 17.92 3.94
C ARG A 56 2.97 16.45 3.58
N HIS A 57 2.99 15.62 4.62
CA HIS A 57 3.08 14.16 4.54
C HIS A 57 1.96 13.47 3.72
N ILE A 58 0.88 14.19 3.37
CA ILE A 58 -0.17 13.64 2.52
C ILE A 58 0.27 13.49 1.06
N ALA A 59 1.28 14.26 0.64
CA ALA A 59 1.76 14.31 -0.73
C ALA A 59 2.93 13.35 -1.00
N TYR A 60 3.68 12.98 0.03
CA TYR A 60 4.91 12.18 -0.04
C TYR A 60 5.36 11.81 1.38
N ASP A 61 6.50 11.16 1.50
CA ASP A 61 7.13 10.80 2.77
C ASP A 61 8.35 11.70 3.05
N PRO A 62 8.19 12.76 3.86
CA PRO A 62 9.29 13.64 4.24
C PRO A 62 10.54 12.89 4.74
N GLY A 63 11.64 13.08 4.02
CA GLY A 63 12.96 12.53 4.37
C GLY A 63 13.21 11.08 3.93
N ALA A 64 12.18 10.32 3.54
CA ALA A 64 12.34 8.93 3.10
C ALA A 64 13.23 8.82 1.85
N LYS A 65 13.07 9.75 0.89
CA LYS A 65 13.93 9.82 -0.30
C LYS A 65 15.41 9.91 0.05
N GLY A 66 15.78 10.82 0.95
CA GLY A 66 17.19 11.03 1.30
C GLY A 66 17.79 9.81 2.01
N VAL A 67 17.04 9.19 2.92
CA VAL A 67 17.45 7.92 3.54
C VAL A 67 17.62 6.82 2.48
N ALA A 68 16.64 6.65 1.59
CA ALA A 68 16.67 5.60 0.56
C ALA A 68 17.83 5.77 -0.42
N THR A 69 18.05 7.00 -0.90
CA THR A 69 19.19 7.35 -1.76
C THR A 69 20.51 7.03 -1.07
N ARG A 70 20.68 7.50 0.16
CA ARG A 70 21.93 7.30 0.88
C ARG A 70 22.18 5.85 1.26
N LEU A 71 21.13 5.13 1.65
CA LEU A 71 21.19 3.69 1.95
C LEU A 71 21.62 2.89 0.73
N ALA A 72 21.08 3.21 -0.46
CA ALA A 72 21.47 2.57 -1.71
C ALA A 72 22.97 2.77 -2.02
N GLU A 73 23.48 3.99 -1.86
CA GLU A 73 24.91 4.30 -2.02
C GLU A 73 25.80 3.52 -1.05
N LEU A 74 25.45 3.50 0.24
CA LEU A 74 26.22 2.82 1.29
C LEU A 74 26.27 1.30 1.13
N LEU A 75 25.23 0.72 0.51
CA LEU A 75 25.14 -0.71 0.23
C LEU A 75 25.62 -1.07 -1.19
N GLY A 76 25.81 -0.08 -2.05
CA GLY A 76 26.07 -0.28 -3.47
C GLY A 76 24.93 -1.03 -4.18
N ALA A 77 23.70 -0.90 -3.69
CA ALA A 77 22.52 -1.57 -4.20
C ALA A 77 21.76 -0.65 -5.16
N PRO A 78 21.16 -1.16 -6.25
CA PRO A 78 20.30 -0.36 -7.10
C PRO A 78 19.06 0.12 -6.34
N ALA A 79 18.53 1.27 -6.74
CA ALA A 79 17.30 1.81 -6.15
C ALA A 79 16.34 2.40 -7.17
N LEU A 80 15.04 2.33 -6.85
CA LEU A 80 13.97 3.00 -7.58
C LEU A 80 13.18 3.89 -6.62
N LEU A 81 13.09 5.17 -6.95
CA LEU A 81 12.40 6.18 -6.15
C LEU A 81 11.42 6.91 -7.05
N THR A 82 10.18 7.10 -6.62
CA THR A 82 9.20 7.82 -7.45
C THR A 82 9.55 9.28 -7.62
N ARG A 83 9.15 9.86 -8.76
CA ARG A 83 9.36 11.29 -9.09
C ARG A 83 8.05 12.07 -9.15
N PHE A 84 7.00 11.53 -8.55
CA PHE A 84 5.67 12.11 -8.49
C PHE A 84 5.04 11.88 -7.13
N SER A 85 4.14 12.78 -6.75
CA SER A 85 3.36 12.69 -5.51
C SER A 85 2.40 11.52 -5.52
N ARG A 86 2.25 10.86 -4.35
CA ARG A 86 1.17 9.88 -4.13
C ARG A 86 -0.24 10.45 -4.34
N LEU A 87 -0.43 11.78 -4.25
CA LEU A 87 -1.72 12.41 -4.53
C LEU A 87 -2.06 12.41 -6.02
N LEU A 88 -1.06 12.37 -6.90
CA LEU A 88 -1.30 12.22 -8.34
C LEU A 88 -1.83 10.83 -8.63
N ILE A 89 -1.12 9.82 -8.15
CA ILE A 89 -1.49 8.41 -8.16
C ILE A 89 -0.60 7.70 -7.14
N ASP A 90 -1.16 6.92 -6.22
CA ASP A 90 -0.38 6.22 -5.19
C ASP A 90 0.19 4.91 -5.79
N PRO A 91 1.52 4.78 -5.91
CA PRO A 91 2.15 3.57 -6.43
C PRO A 91 2.09 2.40 -5.43
N ASN A 92 1.93 2.67 -4.14
CA ASN A 92 1.80 1.65 -3.11
C ASN A 92 0.32 1.23 -2.88
N ARG A 93 -0.49 1.28 -3.95
CA ARG A 93 -1.89 0.87 -3.98
C ARG A 93 -2.17 0.05 -5.23
N GLY A 94 -3.09 -0.90 -5.13
CA GLY A 94 -3.53 -1.68 -6.27
C GLY A 94 -4.22 -0.82 -7.34
N PRO A 95 -4.20 -1.21 -8.63
CA PRO A 95 -4.77 -0.43 -9.72
C PRO A 95 -6.30 -0.27 -9.68
N ARG A 96 -6.96 -1.03 -8.80
CA ARG A 96 -8.41 -0.97 -8.54
C ARG A 96 -8.73 -0.48 -7.13
N ASP A 97 -7.71 -0.13 -6.35
CA ASP A 97 -7.90 0.37 -5.00
C ASP A 97 -8.59 1.76 -5.09
N PRO A 98 -9.71 1.98 -4.38
CA PRO A 98 -10.41 3.26 -4.42
C PRO A 98 -9.54 4.42 -3.91
N THR A 99 -8.51 4.11 -3.14
CA THR A 99 -7.54 5.05 -2.58
C THR A 99 -6.32 5.30 -3.47
N GLN A 100 -6.18 4.60 -4.60
CA GLN A 100 -5.06 4.80 -5.55
C GLN A 100 -4.99 6.24 -6.07
N ILE A 101 -6.14 6.91 -6.26
CA ILE A 101 -6.18 8.34 -6.57
C ILE A 101 -7.10 8.98 -5.54
N MET A 102 -6.48 9.43 -4.44
CA MET A 102 -7.16 9.90 -3.24
C MET A 102 -7.87 11.23 -3.47
N GLN A 103 -9.18 11.29 -3.20
CA GLN A 103 -9.95 12.54 -3.33
C GLN A 103 -9.89 13.42 -2.07
N ILE A 104 -9.67 12.82 -0.90
CA ILE A 104 -9.59 13.49 0.40
C ILE A 104 -8.48 12.85 1.22
N SER A 105 -7.55 13.66 1.73
CA SER A 105 -6.46 13.21 2.62
C SER A 105 -6.29 14.17 3.78
N ASP A 106 -6.31 13.70 5.03
CA ASP A 106 -6.24 14.54 6.25
C ASP A 106 -7.16 15.77 6.21
N SER A 107 -8.44 15.54 5.87
CA SER A 107 -9.47 16.58 5.72
C SER A 107 -9.18 17.61 4.62
N VAL A 108 -8.16 17.39 3.78
CA VAL A 108 -7.89 18.19 2.59
C VAL A 108 -8.52 17.52 1.39
N ILE A 109 -9.43 18.24 0.74
CA ILE A 109 -9.98 17.85 -0.56
C ILE A 109 -8.89 18.06 -1.62
N VAL A 110 -8.78 17.14 -2.58
CA VAL A 110 -7.88 17.22 -3.73
C VAL A 110 -8.71 17.50 -4.98
N PRO A 111 -8.93 18.78 -5.38
CA PRO A 111 -9.85 19.14 -6.46
C PRO A 111 -9.57 18.41 -7.77
N GLY A 112 -8.29 18.28 -8.14
CA GLY A 112 -7.83 17.62 -9.36
C GLY A 112 -8.05 16.11 -9.39
N ASN A 113 -8.56 15.51 -8.31
CA ASN A 113 -8.89 14.08 -8.23
C ASN A 113 -10.40 13.81 -8.25
N ILE A 114 -11.23 14.84 -8.17
CA ILE A 114 -12.69 14.72 -8.17
C ILE A 114 -13.19 14.49 -9.59
N GLY A 115 -14.07 13.51 -9.76
CA GLY A 115 -14.80 13.31 -11.02
C GLY A 115 -13.92 12.89 -12.21
N LEU A 116 -12.73 12.33 -11.95
CA LEU A 116 -11.85 11.84 -13.02
C LEU A 116 -12.54 10.80 -13.90
N THR A 117 -12.44 10.98 -15.22
CA THR A 117 -12.91 9.99 -16.18
C THR A 117 -12.00 8.75 -16.18
N PRO A 118 -12.47 7.61 -16.69
CA PRO A 118 -11.63 6.43 -16.88
C PRO A 118 -10.36 6.72 -17.69
N GLU A 119 -10.44 7.58 -18.70
CA GLU A 119 -9.32 7.95 -19.57
C GLU A 119 -8.26 8.76 -18.82
N GLN A 120 -8.68 9.71 -17.98
CA GLN A 120 -7.76 10.49 -17.15
C GLN A 120 -7.08 9.62 -16.08
N ARG A 121 -7.81 8.63 -15.54
CA ARG A 121 -7.22 7.64 -14.63
C ARG A 121 -6.19 6.76 -15.37
N ALA A 122 -6.52 6.31 -16.57
CA ALA A 122 -5.62 5.51 -17.41
C ALA A 122 -4.36 6.30 -17.78
N GLU A 123 -4.47 7.59 -18.12
CA GLU A 123 -3.31 8.46 -18.40
C GLU A 123 -2.33 8.46 -17.22
N ARG A 124 -2.81 8.64 -15.99
CA ARG A 124 -1.94 8.62 -14.80
C ARG A 124 -1.34 7.24 -14.56
N GLN A 125 -2.12 6.18 -14.81
CA GLN A 125 -1.63 4.82 -14.68
C GLN A 125 -0.51 4.53 -15.69
N ASP A 126 -0.69 4.90 -16.95
CA ASP A 126 0.25 4.59 -18.02
C ASP A 126 1.49 5.48 -17.99
N THR A 127 1.36 6.72 -17.49
CA THR A 127 2.48 7.67 -17.39
C THR A 127 3.34 7.45 -16.15
N PHE A 128 2.72 7.21 -14.98
CA PHE A 128 3.42 7.23 -13.70
C PHE A 128 3.45 5.88 -13.00
N TYR A 129 2.30 5.22 -12.86
CA TYR A 129 2.20 4.00 -12.06
C TYR A 129 2.88 2.80 -12.74
N ARG A 130 2.49 2.52 -13.99
CA ARG A 130 2.93 1.34 -14.73
C ARG A 130 4.44 1.34 -14.98
N PRO A 131 5.08 2.45 -15.43
CA PRO A 131 6.52 2.45 -15.67
C PRO A 131 7.35 2.17 -14.40
N TYR A 132 6.93 2.67 -13.23
CA TYR A 132 7.60 2.40 -11.96
C TYR A 132 7.54 0.91 -11.60
N HIS A 133 6.35 0.30 -11.66
CA HIS A 133 6.22 -1.13 -11.33
C HIS A 133 6.91 -2.04 -12.36
N GLU A 134 6.88 -1.69 -13.65
CA GLU A 134 7.61 -2.43 -14.69
C GLU A 134 9.12 -2.35 -14.48
N ALA A 135 9.65 -1.23 -14.01
CA ALA A 135 11.07 -1.10 -13.65
C ALA A 135 11.46 -1.98 -12.47
N ILE A 136 10.61 -2.08 -11.44
CA ILE A 136 10.82 -3.00 -10.31
C ILE A 136 10.82 -4.45 -10.82
N ASP A 137 9.85 -4.80 -11.65
CA ASP A 137 9.74 -6.14 -12.23
C ASP A 137 11.01 -6.51 -13.00
N ALA A 138 11.50 -5.59 -13.83
CA ALA A 138 12.71 -5.77 -14.63
C ALA A 138 13.98 -5.99 -13.78
N LEU A 139 14.15 -5.27 -12.67
CA LEU A 139 15.32 -5.47 -11.79
C LEU A 139 15.26 -6.82 -11.09
N ILE A 140 14.07 -7.24 -10.63
CA ILE A 140 13.87 -8.56 -10.03
C ILE A 140 14.21 -9.67 -11.04
N ASP A 141 13.75 -9.52 -12.28
CA ASP A 141 13.99 -10.49 -13.34
C ASP A 141 15.47 -10.56 -13.71
N GLN A 142 16.14 -9.42 -13.86
CA GLN A 142 17.59 -9.37 -14.12
C GLN A 142 18.40 -10.07 -13.02
N GLY A 143 18.10 -9.83 -11.74
CA GLY A 143 18.77 -10.54 -10.65
C GLY A 143 18.49 -12.05 -10.68
N THR A 144 17.24 -12.43 -10.94
CA THR A 144 16.84 -13.84 -11.07
C THR A 144 17.60 -14.54 -12.20
N GLU A 145 17.69 -13.91 -13.37
CA GLU A 145 18.43 -14.41 -14.54
C GLU A 145 19.95 -14.49 -14.28
N ALA A 146 20.49 -13.56 -13.48
CA ALA A 146 21.87 -13.58 -13.01
C ALA A 146 22.14 -14.64 -11.91
N GLY A 147 21.13 -15.42 -11.52
CA GLY A 147 21.26 -16.55 -10.61
C GLY A 147 21.03 -16.26 -9.13
N ARG A 148 20.62 -15.02 -8.77
CA ARG A 148 20.29 -14.65 -7.39
C ARG A 148 19.09 -13.72 -7.35
N VAL A 149 17.97 -14.19 -6.80
CA VAL A 149 16.77 -13.36 -6.62
C VAL A 149 17.11 -12.22 -5.64
N PRO A 150 16.94 -10.95 -6.02
CA PRO A 150 17.20 -9.85 -5.12
C PRO A 150 16.07 -9.70 -4.11
N ALA A 151 16.39 -9.37 -2.85
CA ALA A 151 15.40 -8.98 -1.87
C ALA A 151 14.96 -7.51 -2.08
N LEU A 152 13.76 -7.16 -1.64
CA LEU A 152 13.20 -5.80 -1.75
C LEU A 152 13.17 -5.12 -0.38
N LEU A 153 13.72 -3.91 -0.28
CA LEU A 153 13.62 -3.09 0.92
C LEU A 153 13.00 -1.74 0.58
N ALA A 154 11.74 -1.54 0.99
CA ALA A 154 11.04 -0.28 0.81
C ALA A 154 11.29 0.66 2.01
N ILE A 155 11.59 1.93 1.76
CA ILE A 155 11.78 2.96 2.78
C ILE A 155 10.63 3.95 2.72
N HIS A 156 9.90 4.07 3.82
CA HIS A 156 8.76 4.95 4.04
C HIS A 156 8.98 5.78 5.31
N SER A 157 8.14 6.79 5.51
CA SER A 157 8.13 7.54 6.76
C SER A 157 6.72 7.91 7.21
N PHE A 158 6.53 7.99 8.53
CA PHE A 158 5.24 8.30 9.13
C PHE A 158 5.29 9.51 10.06
N THR A 159 4.16 10.20 10.17
CA THR A 159 4.02 11.37 11.06
C THR A 159 4.22 10.99 12.53
N PRO A 160 4.82 11.86 13.36
CA PRO A 160 5.11 11.55 14.76
C PRO A 160 3.88 11.42 15.65
N ALA A 161 2.74 11.93 15.22
CA ALA A 161 1.47 11.80 15.91
C ALA A 161 0.32 11.65 14.91
N TRP A 162 -0.74 10.97 15.31
CA TRP A 162 -1.97 10.81 14.54
C TRP A 162 -3.16 11.30 15.35
N LYS A 163 -3.87 12.31 14.85
CA LYS A 163 -5.04 12.91 15.54
C LYS A 163 -4.75 13.24 17.02
N GLY A 164 -3.54 13.77 17.28
CA GLY A 164 -3.09 14.12 18.62
C GLY A 164 -2.53 12.97 19.46
N VAL A 165 -2.58 11.72 18.99
CA VAL A 165 -1.98 10.56 19.66
C VAL A 165 -0.53 10.39 19.21
N PRO A 166 0.46 10.51 20.11
CA PRO A 166 1.87 10.29 19.77
C PRO A 166 2.13 8.85 19.33
N ARG A 167 3.03 8.68 18.36
CA ARG A 167 3.53 7.37 17.92
C ARG A 167 4.95 7.18 18.47
N PRO A 168 5.14 6.30 19.48
CA PRO A 168 6.38 6.25 20.25
C PRO A 168 7.57 5.67 19.47
N TRP A 169 7.30 4.86 18.44
CA TRP A 169 8.33 4.17 17.67
C TRP A 169 9.15 5.14 16.82
N HIS A 170 10.46 4.90 16.74
CA HIS A 170 11.39 5.64 15.89
C HIS A 170 11.54 4.99 14.51
N ALA A 171 11.58 3.66 14.48
CA ALA A 171 11.65 2.85 13.27
C ALA A 171 10.79 1.60 13.43
N THR A 172 10.09 1.18 12.38
CA THR A 172 9.27 -0.03 12.42
C THR A 172 9.44 -0.84 11.16
N VAL A 173 9.18 -2.14 11.25
CA VAL A 173 9.23 -3.07 10.11
C VAL A 173 7.82 -3.55 9.80
N LEU A 174 7.36 -3.27 8.59
CA LEU A 174 6.08 -3.73 8.06
C LEU A 174 6.31 -4.94 7.15
N TRP A 175 5.54 -6.00 7.38
CA TRP A 175 5.58 -7.23 6.60
C TRP A 175 4.32 -8.08 6.79
N ASP A 176 4.10 -9.03 5.87
CA ASP A 176 2.98 -9.98 5.89
C ASP A 176 3.47 -11.43 6.17
N LYS A 177 3.49 -12.30 5.15
CA LYS A 177 3.72 -13.76 5.33
C LYS A 177 5.18 -14.20 5.23
N ASP A 178 6.07 -13.34 4.72
CA ASP A 178 7.47 -13.70 4.45
C ASP A 178 8.43 -13.08 5.47
N GLY A 179 8.79 -13.88 6.48
CA GLY A 179 9.66 -13.45 7.57
C GLY A 179 11.15 -13.33 7.23
N ARG A 180 11.58 -13.76 6.04
CA ARG A 180 13.02 -13.96 5.72
C ARG A 180 13.88 -12.72 5.86
N LEU A 181 13.38 -11.58 5.36
CA LEU A 181 14.03 -10.28 5.49
C LEU A 181 13.57 -9.49 6.73
N PRO A 182 12.27 -9.37 7.04
CA PRO A 182 11.81 -8.48 8.10
C PRO A 182 12.19 -8.94 9.50
N GLN A 183 12.22 -10.26 9.79
CA GLN A 183 12.54 -10.73 11.14
C GLN A 183 14.00 -10.42 11.53
N PRO A 184 15.03 -10.69 10.69
CA PRO A 184 16.38 -10.26 10.98
C PRO A 184 16.55 -8.73 11.07
N LEU A 185 15.85 -7.96 10.23
CA LEU A 185 15.88 -6.49 10.29
C LEU A 185 15.29 -5.97 11.60
N LEU A 186 14.14 -6.49 12.01
CA LEU A 186 13.49 -6.16 13.28
C LEU A 186 14.38 -6.51 14.47
N ALA A 187 15.04 -7.68 14.42
CA ALA A 187 16.01 -8.06 15.45
C ALA A 187 17.18 -7.07 15.53
N GLY A 188 17.72 -6.63 14.38
CA GLY A 188 18.77 -5.62 14.31
C GLY A 188 18.33 -4.26 14.87
N LEU A 189 17.14 -3.79 14.51
CA LEU A 189 16.58 -2.54 15.04
C LEU A 189 16.29 -2.61 16.54
N THR A 190 15.83 -3.76 17.03
CA THR A 190 15.54 -3.96 18.46
C THR A 190 16.80 -4.06 19.32
N ALA A 191 17.95 -4.37 18.72
CA ALA A 191 19.23 -4.39 19.40
C ALA A 191 19.85 -2.99 19.60
N GLU A 192 19.34 -1.95 18.93
CA GLU A 192 19.80 -0.57 19.10
C GLU A 192 19.16 0.03 20.37
N GLU A 193 19.98 0.35 21.38
CA GLU A 193 19.50 0.79 22.70
C GLU A 193 18.91 2.22 22.72
N ASP A 194 19.23 3.04 21.73
CA ASP A 194 18.82 4.44 21.65
C ASP A 194 17.54 4.68 20.85
N ILE A 195 16.91 3.61 20.34
CA ILE A 195 15.65 3.71 19.58
C ILE A 195 14.54 2.81 20.11
N VAL A 196 13.29 3.20 19.82
CA VAL A 196 12.12 2.36 20.04
C VAL A 196 11.74 1.75 18.69
N SER A 197 11.93 0.44 18.53
CA SER A 197 11.50 -0.29 17.33
C SER A 197 10.05 -0.78 17.44
N GLY A 198 9.42 -1.08 16.31
CA GLY A 198 8.09 -1.69 16.27
C GLY A 198 7.91 -2.66 15.11
N GLU A 199 6.97 -3.58 15.26
CA GLU A 199 6.59 -4.55 14.22
C GLU A 199 5.14 -4.29 13.82
N ASN A 200 4.88 -4.12 12.53
CA ASN A 200 3.52 -3.89 12.00
C ASN A 200 2.74 -2.79 12.75
N VAL A 201 3.45 -1.69 13.02
CA VAL A 201 2.94 -0.45 13.62
C VAL A 201 3.62 0.74 12.95
N PRO A 202 3.01 1.93 12.84
CA PRO A 202 1.61 2.21 13.15
C PRO A 202 0.62 1.59 12.15
N TYR A 203 1.11 0.97 11.08
CA TYR A 203 0.32 0.34 10.03
C TYR A 203 0.56 -1.18 10.01
N SER A 204 -0.39 -1.94 9.47
CA SER A 204 -0.13 -3.34 9.11
C SER A 204 0.70 -3.39 7.82
N GLY A 205 1.64 -4.33 7.72
CA GLY A 205 2.31 -4.68 6.46
C GLY A 205 1.51 -5.58 5.54
N GLU A 206 0.32 -6.04 5.97
CA GLU A 206 -0.61 -6.82 5.16
C GLU A 206 -1.55 -5.87 4.39
N LEU A 207 -1.18 -5.49 3.17
CA LEU A 207 -2.03 -4.73 2.26
C LEU A 207 -2.07 -5.38 0.88
N GLU A 208 -3.24 -5.89 0.48
CA GLU A 208 -3.37 -6.54 -0.82
C GLU A 208 -3.17 -5.53 -1.97
N GLY A 209 -2.29 -5.88 -2.92
CA GLY A 209 -2.05 -5.07 -4.12
C GLY A 209 -1.11 -3.89 -3.94
N ASP A 210 -0.56 -3.68 -2.75
CA ASP A 210 0.53 -2.71 -2.53
C ASP A 210 1.84 -3.16 -3.22
N THR A 211 2.88 -2.32 -3.17
CA THR A 211 4.16 -2.58 -3.86
C THR A 211 4.76 -3.91 -3.41
N LEU A 212 4.80 -4.18 -2.10
CA LEU A 212 5.45 -5.38 -1.57
C LEU A 212 4.61 -6.64 -1.74
N ASN A 213 3.28 -6.54 -1.69
CA ASN A 213 2.40 -7.64 -2.07
C ASN A 213 2.60 -8.00 -3.55
N ARG A 214 2.61 -6.99 -4.43
CA ARG A 214 2.76 -7.17 -5.89
C ARG A 214 4.10 -7.80 -6.26
N HIS A 215 5.20 -7.26 -5.74
CA HIS A 215 6.55 -7.57 -6.19
C HIS A 215 7.29 -8.55 -5.28
N GLY A 216 6.93 -8.56 -3.99
CA GLY A 216 7.41 -9.46 -2.97
C GLY A 216 6.57 -10.74 -2.89
N THR A 217 5.45 -10.66 -2.17
CA THR A 217 4.59 -11.81 -1.81
C THR A 217 4.15 -12.61 -3.03
N ARG A 218 3.56 -11.97 -4.05
CA ARG A 218 3.04 -12.66 -5.25
C ARG A 218 4.13 -13.27 -6.13
N ARG A 219 5.39 -12.83 -5.97
CA ARG A 219 6.54 -13.32 -6.75
C ARG A 219 7.48 -14.21 -5.93
N GLY A 220 7.16 -14.46 -4.66
CA GLY A 220 7.99 -15.22 -3.72
C GLY A 220 9.34 -14.55 -3.41
N VAL A 221 9.45 -13.24 -3.61
CA VAL A 221 10.67 -12.46 -3.37
C VAL A 221 10.69 -12.01 -1.90
N ALA A 222 11.83 -12.17 -1.22
CA ALA A 222 11.98 -11.71 0.16
C ALA A 222 11.87 -10.18 0.21
N HIS A 223 11.09 -9.65 1.14
CA HIS A 223 10.78 -8.22 1.17
C HIS A 223 10.50 -7.71 2.58
N ALA A 224 10.75 -6.43 2.80
CA ALA A 224 10.37 -5.71 4.02
C ALA A 224 10.17 -4.23 3.70
N LEU A 225 9.30 -3.56 4.47
CA LEU A 225 9.16 -2.11 4.43
C LEU A 225 9.59 -1.55 5.79
N ILE A 226 10.48 -0.56 5.77
CA ILE A 226 10.91 0.18 6.96
C ILE A 226 10.18 1.51 6.98
N GLU A 227 9.50 1.78 8.09
CA GLU A 227 8.83 3.03 8.39
C GLU A 227 9.68 3.81 9.40
N LEU A 228 10.05 5.04 9.07
CA LEU A 228 10.83 5.93 9.94
C LEU A 228 9.98 7.12 10.40
N ARG A 229 10.11 7.53 11.66
CA ARG A 229 9.32 8.67 12.17
C ARG A 229 9.87 9.99 11.62
N GLN A 230 9.02 10.79 10.99
CA GLN A 230 9.42 11.96 10.18
C GLN A 230 10.17 13.07 10.93
N ASP A 231 9.92 13.26 12.23
CA ASP A 231 10.65 14.24 13.05
C ASP A 231 12.14 13.90 13.19
N LEU A 232 12.50 12.65 12.92
CA LEU A 232 13.87 12.16 12.94
C LEU A 232 14.56 12.27 11.58
N LEU A 233 13.93 12.87 10.56
CA LEU A 233 14.42 12.94 9.18
C LEU A 233 14.37 14.36 8.60
N GLY A 234 14.20 15.38 9.44
CA GLY A 234 13.96 16.76 9.02
C GLY A 234 15.16 17.45 8.35
N THR A 235 16.36 16.87 8.43
CA THR A 235 17.60 17.43 7.88
C THR A 235 18.41 16.36 7.16
N ASP A 236 19.26 16.77 6.21
CA ASP A 236 20.15 15.88 5.48
C ASP A 236 21.07 15.08 6.43
N GLN A 237 21.54 15.71 7.51
CA GLN A 237 22.36 15.03 8.52
C GLN A 237 21.58 13.91 9.23
N GLN A 238 20.34 14.17 9.63
CA GLN A 238 19.51 13.15 10.28
C GLN A 238 19.19 11.99 9.32
N GLN A 239 18.96 12.30 8.03
CA GLN A 239 18.74 11.28 7.00
C GLN A 239 20.00 10.43 6.78
N GLU A 240 21.19 11.05 6.77
CA GLU A 240 22.48 10.36 6.73
C GLU A 240 22.65 9.41 7.91
N GLU A 241 22.44 9.90 9.15
CA GLU A 241 22.58 9.11 10.37
C GLU A 241 21.66 7.86 10.36
N TRP A 242 20.42 8.03 9.90
CA TRP A 242 19.49 6.90 9.72
C TRP A 242 19.92 5.95 8.61
N ALA A 243 20.39 6.46 7.48
CA ALA A 243 20.89 5.63 6.39
C ALA A 243 22.12 4.80 6.82
N GLU A 244 23.06 5.39 7.56
CA GLU A 244 24.22 4.69 8.12
C GLU A 244 23.83 3.59 9.11
N ARG A 245 22.88 3.89 10.01
CA ARG A 245 22.30 2.90 10.93
C ARG A 245 21.69 1.73 10.16
N LEU A 246 20.79 2.02 9.23
CA LEU A 246 20.13 0.99 8.43
C LEU A 246 21.13 0.20 7.58
N ALA A 247 22.13 0.86 6.98
CA ALA A 247 23.15 0.18 6.19
C ALA A 247 23.93 -0.84 7.02
N ARG A 248 24.26 -0.52 8.28
CA ARG A 248 24.93 -1.46 9.20
C ARG A 248 24.07 -2.68 9.48
N ILE A 249 22.79 -2.48 9.78
CA ILE A 249 21.83 -3.55 10.08
C ILE A 249 21.61 -4.42 8.84
N VAL A 250 21.28 -3.80 7.71
CA VAL A 250 21.02 -4.49 6.44
C VAL A 250 22.26 -5.28 6.00
N ARG A 251 23.47 -4.71 6.09
CA ARG A 251 24.70 -5.43 5.78
C ARG A 251 24.87 -6.67 6.65
N SER A 252 24.64 -6.54 7.96
CA SER A 252 24.69 -7.68 8.89
C SER A 252 23.67 -8.78 8.53
N VAL A 253 22.48 -8.41 8.05
CA VAL A 253 21.46 -9.37 7.62
C VAL A 253 21.85 -10.05 6.31
N MET A 254 22.28 -9.26 5.31
CA MET A 254 22.64 -9.75 3.98
C MET A 254 23.91 -10.61 3.98
N GLU A 255 24.84 -10.37 4.89
CA GLU A 255 26.09 -11.14 5.04
C GLU A 255 25.94 -12.37 5.94
N ASN A 256 24.84 -12.49 6.69
CA ASN A 256 24.59 -13.65 7.55
C ASN A 256 24.31 -14.90 6.68
N PRO A 257 25.19 -15.92 6.68
CA PRO A 257 25.02 -17.09 5.80
C PRO A 257 23.72 -17.85 6.03
N ALA A 258 23.21 -17.86 7.27
CA ALA A 258 21.96 -18.55 7.61
C ALA A 258 20.72 -17.88 7.01
N VAL A 259 20.81 -16.58 6.66
CA VAL A 259 19.71 -15.79 6.09
C VAL A 259 19.92 -15.60 4.58
N ALA A 260 21.16 -15.29 4.17
CA ALA A 260 21.53 -14.87 2.82
C ALA A 260 21.20 -15.88 1.73
N GLU A 261 21.25 -17.18 2.01
CA GLU A 261 20.84 -18.22 1.07
C GLU A 261 19.32 -18.14 0.82
N SER A 262 18.53 -18.06 1.89
CA SER A 262 17.07 -18.01 1.79
C SER A 262 16.56 -16.75 1.10
N LEU A 263 17.25 -15.60 1.26
CA LEU A 263 16.90 -14.34 0.58
C LEU A 263 17.05 -14.44 -0.94
N GLY A 264 18.04 -15.21 -1.41
CA GLY A 264 18.35 -15.37 -2.83
C GLY A 264 17.41 -16.29 -3.62
N GLN A 265 16.39 -16.84 -2.96
CA GLN A 265 15.48 -17.85 -3.51
C GLN A 265 14.04 -17.32 -3.63
N ARG A 266 13.27 -17.88 -4.59
CA ARG A 266 11.81 -17.66 -4.62
C ARG A 266 11.13 -18.62 -3.66
N ILE A 267 10.42 -18.09 -2.66
CA ILE A 267 9.62 -18.88 -1.72
C ILE A 267 8.22 -18.26 -1.67
N TYR A 268 7.22 -19.03 -2.10
CA TYR A 268 5.83 -18.61 -2.09
C TYR A 268 5.19 -19.00 -0.75
N THR A 269 4.89 -18.01 0.07
CA THR A 269 4.31 -18.17 1.41
C THR A 269 2.78 -18.05 1.45
N GLY A 270 2.14 -17.77 0.30
CA GLY A 270 0.70 -17.57 0.14
C GLY A 270 -0.11 -18.78 -0.35
N GLY A 271 -1.45 -18.63 -0.32
CA GLY A 271 -2.40 -19.61 -0.87
C GLY A 271 -2.48 -19.55 -2.40
N ALA A 272 -3.28 -20.42 -3.04
CA ALA A 272 -3.41 -20.43 -4.52
C ALA A 272 -3.89 -19.09 -5.13
N LYS A 273 -4.58 -18.25 -4.34
CA LYS A 273 -5.08 -16.92 -4.74
C LYS A 273 -4.01 -15.83 -4.76
N ASP A 274 -2.88 -16.06 -4.10
CA ASP A 274 -1.77 -15.10 -4.00
C ASP A 274 -0.77 -15.26 -5.17
N ARG A 275 -1.08 -16.10 -6.17
CA ARG A 275 -0.16 -16.45 -7.27
C ARG A 275 -0.48 -15.72 -8.57
N ILE A 276 0.56 -15.40 -9.31
CA ILE A 276 0.44 -15.10 -10.74
C ILE A 276 0.13 -16.42 -11.47
N GLU A 277 -0.83 -16.40 -12.40
CA GLU A 277 -1.23 -17.56 -13.19
C GLU A 277 -0.02 -18.19 -13.91
N GLY A 278 0.19 -19.50 -13.74
CA GLY A 278 1.31 -20.24 -14.34
C GLY A 278 2.50 -20.60 -13.43
N GLN A 279 2.47 -20.29 -12.13
CA GLN A 279 3.59 -20.57 -11.19
C GLN A 279 3.41 -21.83 -10.31
N PRO A 280 4.51 -22.49 -9.89
CA PRO A 280 4.48 -23.73 -9.11
C PRO A 280 3.88 -23.56 -7.70
N ALA A 281 3.37 -24.66 -7.13
CA ALA A 281 2.79 -24.69 -5.79
C ALA A 281 3.84 -24.54 -4.66
N PRO A 282 3.45 -24.00 -3.48
CA PRO A 282 4.34 -23.85 -2.33
C PRO A 282 4.91 -25.22 -1.94
N GLY A 283 6.21 -25.25 -1.67
CA GLY A 283 6.92 -26.45 -1.22
C GLY A 283 7.48 -27.36 -2.33
N LYS A 284 7.40 -27.00 -3.62
CA LYS A 284 8.11 -27.74 -4.68
C LYS A 284 9.33 -26.96 -5.17
N THR A 285 10.50 -27.31 -4.65
CA THR A 285 11.78 -27.01 -5.31
C THR A 285 11.77 -27.67 -6.69
N GLY A 286 12.04 -26.91 -7.75
CA GLY A 286 11.94 -27.35 -9.13
C GLY A 286 12.79 -28.60 -9.41
N GLY A 287 12.11 -29.70 -9.76
CA GLY A 287 12.69 -30.95 -10.23
C GLY A 287 11.91 -31.46 -11.43
N SER A 288 12.64 -31.81 -12.48
CA SER A 288 12.24 -32.10 -13.85
C SER A 288 11.21 -33.24 -14.06
N GLY A 289 10.34 -33.04 -15.06
CA GLY A 289 9.94 -34.07 -16.03
C GLY A 289 8.72 -34.92 -15.71
N GLY A 290 7.70 -34.86 -16.58
CA GLY A 290 6.58 -35.81 -16.60
C GLY A 290 5.38 -35.28 -17.38
N VAL A 291 5.32 -35.59 -18.67
CA VAL A 291 4.17 -35.37 -19.56
C VAL A 291 3.07 -36.35 -19.18
N GLU A 292 1.84 -35.88 -18.93
CA GLU A 292 0.62 -36.65 -19.20
C GLU A 292 -0.52 -35.71 -19.61
N THR A 293 -1.33 -36.22 -20.54
CA THR A 293 -2.30 -35.54 -21.41
C THR A 293 -3.76 -35.77 -20.98
N GLU A 294 -4.60 -34.84 -21.42
CA GLU A 294 -6.03 -34.96 -21.78
C GLU A 294 -7.16 -34.84 -20.73
N GLU A 295 -7.89 -33.73 -20.93
CA GLU A 295 -9.34 -33.59 -21.12
C GLU A 295 -10.34 -33.97 -20.00
N ALA A 296 -10.97 -32.92 -19.44
CA ALA A 296 -12.44 -32.81 -19.47
C ALA A 296 -12.85 -31.33 -19.38
N ARG A 297 -13.49 -30.83 -20.44
CA ARG A 297 -14.21 -29.55 -20.46
C ARG A 297 -15.47 -29.66 -19.61
N ALA A 298 -15.67 -28.71 -18.70
CA ALA A 298 -17.00 -28.26 -18.32
C ALA A 298 -16.97 -26.73 -18.14
N SER A 299 -17.76 -26.08 -18.99
CA SER A 299 -18.09 -24.65 -19.02
C SER A 299 -18.75 -24.16 -17.73
N GLY A 300 -18.42 -22.95 -17.28
CA GLY A 300 -19.17 -22.25 -16.25
C GLY A 300 -18.41 -21.06 -15.66
N SER A 301 -18.48 -19.92 -16.33
CA SER A 301 -18.10 -18.61 -15.80
C SER A 301 -19.03 -18.23 -14.63
N ASP A 302 -18.47 -18.13 -13.43
CA ASP A 302 -18.64 -17.00 -12.52
C ASP A 302 -17.93 -17.31 -11.21
N GLY A 303 -16.76 -16.68 -11.03
CA GLY A 303 -15.94 -16.78 -9.83
C GLY A 303 -16.58 -16.03 -8.67
N GLN A 304 -17.58 -16.64 -8.03
CA GLN A 304 -18.02 -16.29 -6.69
C GLN A 304 -17.76 -17.46 -5.76
N THR A 305 -17.25 -17.15 -4.56
CA THR A 305 -17.18 -18.05 -3.40
C THR A 305 -18.40 -18.99 -3.38
N GLY A 306 -18.20 -20.30 -3.17
CA GLY A 306 -19.23 -21.35 -3.18
C GLY A 306 -20.30 -21.25 -2.08
N ILE A 307 -20.77 -20.05 -1.80
CA ILE A 307 -21.82 -19.66 -0.89
C ILE A 307 -23.06 -19.45 -1.77
N GLY A 308 -24.08 -20.27 -1.56
CA GLY A 308 -25.37 -20.14 -2.26
C GLY A 308 -26.01 -18.78 -2.00
N GLU A 309 -26.80 -18.29 -2.96
CA GLU A 309 -27.39 -16.95 -2.95
C GLU A 309 -28.19 -16.66 -1.67
N ALA A 310 -29.03 -17.59 -1.21
CA ALA A 310 -29.79 -17.43 0.02
C ALA A 310 -28.90 -17.25 1.27
N LEU A 311 -27.79 -18.01 1.35
CA LEU A 311 -26.85 -17.87 2.46
C LEU A 311 -26.07 -16.56 2.37
N ARG A 312 -25.75 -16.10 1.15
CA ARG A 312 -25.12 -14.79 0.94
C ARG A 312 -26.02 -13.66 1.45
N THR A 313 -27.30 -13.67 1.09
CA THR A 313 -28.27 -12.67 1.55
C THR A 313 -28.34 -12.62 3.09
N GLU A 314 -28.36 -13.77 3.75
CA GLU A 314 -28.37 -13.82 5.23
C GLU A 314 -27.09 -13.25 5.85
N LEU A 315 -25.92 -13.54 5.25
CA LEU A 315 -24.63 -13.03 5.72
C LEU A 315 -24.51 -11.51 5.52
N GLU A 316 -24.96 -10.99 4.38
CA GLU A 316 -24.99 -9.56 4.09
C GLU A 316 -25.94 -8.83 5.05
N ALA A 317 -27.13 -9.38 5.28
CA ALA A 317 -28.09 -8.84 6.23
C ALA A 317 -27.55 -8.85 7.67
N ALA A 318 -26.87 -9.93 8.09
CA ALA A 318 -26.21 -10.00 9.40
C ALA A 318 -25.09 -8.96 9.53
N THR A 319 -24.31 -8.77 8.48
CA THR A 319 -23.24 -7.77 8.43
C THR A 319 -23.78 -6.35 8.51
N PHE A 320 -24.86 -6.04 7.79
CA PHE A 320 -25.54 -4.76 7.85
C PHE A 320 -26.08 -4.46 9.26
N ARG A 321 -26.74 -5.44 9.90
CA ARG A 321 -27.21 -5.31 11.29
C ARG A 321 -26.05 -4.99 12.24
N ARG A 322 -24.91 -5.69 12.10
CA ARG A 322 -23.71 -5.45 12.91
C ARG A 322 -23.14 -4.04 12.70
N LEU A 323 -23.05 -3.57 11.45
CA LEU A 323 -22.60 -2.22 11.15
C LEU A 323 -23.52 -1.16 11.76
N ARG A 324 -24.83 -1.32 11.56
CA ARG A 324 -25.85 -0.42 12.12
C ARG A 324 -25.72 -0.34 13.64
N ASP A 325 -25.64 -1.47 14.32
CA ASP A 325 -25.57 -1.51 15.78
C ASP A 325 -24.24 -0.93 16.29
N HIS A 326 -23.12 -1.19 15.62
CA HIS A 326 -21.84 -0.54 15.92
C HIS A 326 -21.91 0.99 15.81
N LEU A 327 -22.58 1.52 14.77
CA LEU A 327 -22.75 2.96 14.59
C LEU A 327 -23.69 3.62 15.61
N ARG A 328 -24.59 2.85 16.23
CA ARG A 328 -25.43 3.32 17.35
C ARG A 328 -24.62 3.49 18.62
N GLU A 329 -23.67 2.58 18.87
CA GLU A 329 -22.76 2.65 20.03
C GLU A 329 -21.75 3.80 19.89
N ARG A 330 -21.26 4.06 18.67
CA ARG A 330 -20.29 5.10 18.34
C ARG A 330 -20.91 6.50 18.20
N THR A 331 -21.57 6.96 19.26
CA THR A 331 -22.19 8.31 19.32
C THR A 331 -21.18 9.45 19.20
N ASP A 332 -19.91 9.18 19.47
CA ASP A 332 -18.78 10.10 19.26
C ASP A 332 -18.53 10.42 17.78
N VAL A 333 -18.88 9.50 16.88
CA VAL A 333 -18.67 9.66 15.43
C VAL A 333 -19.83 10.45 14.84
N GLN A 334 -19.61 11.71 14.47
CA GLN A 334 -20.66 12.55 13.90
C GLN A 334 -20.92 12.20 12.43
N ASN A 335 -22.16 12.43 11.98
CA ASN A 335 -22.51 12.17 10.58
C ASN A 335 -21.66 13.01 9.61
N ILE A 336 -21.27 14.23 9.99
CA ILE A 336 -20.40 15.07 9.16
C ILE A 336 -19.02 14.42 8.99
N ASP A 337 -18.42 13.94 10.07
CA ASP A 337 -17.13 13.22 10.02
C ASP A 337 -17.21 11.96 9.13
N MET A 338 -18.33 11.22 9.19
CA MET A 338 -18.52 10.06 8.34
C MET A 338 -18.70 10.44 6.87
N MET A 339 -19.43 11.52 6.58
CA MET A 339 -19.55 12.04 5.22
C MET A 339 -18.20 12.46 4.68
N ASP A 340 -17.38 13.12 5.50
CA ASP A 340 -16.06 13.63 5.10
C ASP A 340 -15.04 12.50 4.91
N LEU A 341 -15.08 11.46 5.76
CA LEU A 341 -14.09 10.37 5.74
C LEU A 341 -14.48 9.21 4.81
N ALA A 342 -15.77 8.89 4.70
CA ALA A 342 -16.24 7.67 4.06
C ALA A 342 -17.28 7.92 2.95
N GLY A 343 -17.69 9.16 2.71
CA GLY A 343 -18.69 9.49 1.68
C GLY A 343 -20.11 9.03 2.00
N PHE A 344 -20.38 8.51 3.21
CA PHE A 344 -21.72 8.16 3.67
C PHE A 344 -21.85 8.33 5.18
N CYS A 345 -23.09 8.49 5.67
CA CYS A 345 -23.38 8.56 7.10
C CYS A 345 -24.64 7.75 7.45
N ARG A 346 -25.09 7.83 8.71
CA ARG A 346 -26.31 7.14 9.18
C ARG A 346 -27.56 7.55 8.39
N ASN A 347 -27.64 8.81 7.95
CA ASN A 347 -28.74 9.27 7.09
C ASN A 347 -28.70 8.64 5.69
N CYS A 348 -27.51 8.37 5.14
CA CYS A 348 -27.36 7.64 3.88
C CYS A 348 -27.86 6.19 4.03
N LEU A 349 -27.47 5.51 5.12
CA LEU A 349 -27.98 4.17 5.44
C LEU A 349 -29.50 4.15 5.56
N SER A 350 -30.09 5.17 6.19
CA SER A 350 -31.55 5.28 6.34
C SER A 350 -32.24 5.42 4.98
N ARG A 351 -31.66 6.23 4.08
CA ARG A 351 -32.16 6.37 2.71
C ARG A 351 -32.06 5.07 1.92
N TRP A 352 -30.92 4.39 1.97
CA TRP A 352 -30.73 3.12 1.26
C TRP A 352 -31.69 2.04 1.75
N TYR A 353 -31.96 1.98 3.06
CA TYR A 353 -32.96 1.06 3.63
C TYR A 353 -34.36 1.36 3.09
N MET A 354 -34.73 2.64 3.01
CA MET A 354 -36.01 3.08 2.46
C MET A 354 -36.14 2.76 0.95
N GLU A 355 -35.06 2.96 0.17
CA GLU A 355 -35.00 2.61 -1.25
C GLU A 355 -35.14 1.08 -1.46
N ALA A 356 -34.47 0.27 -0.64
CA ALA A 356 -34.60 -1.18 -0.67
C ALA A 356 -36.02 -1.65 -0.30
N ALA A 357 -36.63 -1.05 0.72
CA ALA A 357 -38.01 -1.36 1.09
C ALA A 357 -39.00 -0.99 -0.03
N ALA A 358 -38.80 0.16 -0.68
CA ALA A 358 -39.63 0.60 -1.80
C ALA A 358 -39.53 -0.35 -3.01
N ALA A 359 -38.35 -0.92 -3.28
CA ALA A 359 -38.15 -1.91 -4.33
C ALA A 359 -38.97 -3.20 -4.08
N GLU A 360 -39.18 -3.55 -2.81
CA GLU A 360 -40.02 -4.69 -2.37
C GLU A 360 -41.50 -4.30 -2.16
N GLY A 361 -41.90 -3.09 -2.58
CA GLY A 361 -43.29 -2.61 -2.43
C GLY A 361 -43.68 -2.23 -1.00
N VAL A 362 -42.72 -2.10 -0.09
CA VAL A 362 -42.92 -1.67 1.30
C VAL A 362 -42.69 -0.17 1.42
N GLY A 363 -43.75 0.58 1.72
CA GLY A 363 -43.65 2.02 1.99
C GLY A 363 -43.10 2.29 3.38
N LEU A 364 -41.95 2.97 3.46
CA LEU A 364 -41.40 3.50 4.70
C LEU A 364 -41.30 5.02 4.61
N SER A 365 -41.73 5.71 5.67
CA SER A 365 -41.45 7.13 5.83
C SER A 365 -39.97 7.36 6.17
N LYS A 366 -39.51 8.59 5.93
CA LYS A 366 -38.14 9.00 6.24
C LYS A 366 -37.81 8.85 7.73
N ASP A 367 -38.78 9.09 8.61
CA ASP A 367 -38.56 9.04 10.05
C ASP A 367 -38.53 7.60 10.56
N GLU A 368 -39.37 6.71 10.03
CA GLU A 368 -39.31 5.27 10.30
C GLU A 368 -37.96 4.67 9.85
N ALA A 369 -37.51 5.02 8.65
CA ALA A 369 -36.23 4.54 8.14
C ALA A 369 -35.03 5.03 8.99
N ARG A 370 -35.10 6.27 9.50
CA ARG A 370 -34.11 6.79 10.45
C ARG A 370 -34.18 6.06 11.77
N GLU A 371 -35.36 5.87 12.35
CA GLU A 371 -35.50 5.15 13.61
C GLU A 371 -34.93 3.73 13.51
N ILE A 372 -35.14 3.05 12.37
CA ILE A 372 -34.49 1.77 12.07
C ILE A 372 -32.98 1.86 12.14
N VAL A 373 -32.33 2.92 11.64
CA VAL A 373 -30.86 3.03 11.67
C VAL A 373 -30.34 3.53 13.03
N TYR A 374 -30.95 4.57 13.60
CA TYR A 374 -30.51 5.23 14.84
C TYR A 374 -30.93 4.49 16.12
N GLY A 375 -31.93 3.61 16.04
CA GLY A 375 -32.44 2.82 17.17
C GLY A 375 -33.37 3.58 18.12
N ILE A 376 -33.52 4.89 17.93
CA ILE A 376 -34.46 5.80 18.59
C ILE A 376 -34.92 6.84 17.57
N ALA A 377 -35.93 7.65 17.92
CA ALA A 377 -36.37 8.76 17.09
C ALA A 377 -35.22 9.72 16.77
N TYR A 378 -35.11 10.15 15.50
CA TYR A 378 -33.98 10.96 15.04
C TYR A 378 -33.84 12.29 15.82
N GLU A 379 -34.95 12.95 16.14
CA GLU A 379 -34.93 14.19 16.93
C GLU A 379 -34.42 13.95 18.36
N GLU A 380 -34.70 12.78 18.94
CA GLU A 380 -34.15 12.39 20.25
C GLU A 380 -32.65 12.14 20.15
N TRP A 381 -32.19 11.43 19.11
CA TRP A 381 -30.77 11.18 18.87
C TRP A 381 -30.01 12.49 18.65
N LYS A 382 -30.55 13.38 17.82
CA LYS A 382 -29.99 14.71 17.54
C LYS A 382 -29.82 15.53 18.81
N THR A 383 -30.83 15.53 19.67
CA THR A 383 -30.79 16.26 20.96
C THR A 383 -29.73 15.70 21.90
N LYS A 384 -29.53 14.38 21.94
CA LYS A 384 -28.61 13.73 22.89
C LYS A 384 -27.15 13.70 22.42
N TYR A 385 -26.91 13.52 21.12
CA TYR A 385 -25.60 13.09 20.62
C TYR A 385 -25.05 13.91 19.45
N GLN A 386 -25.88 14.68 18.75
CA GLN A 386 -25.42 15.47 17.61
C GLN A 386 -24.85 16.81 18.07
N LYS A 387 -23.64 17.13 17.62
CA LYS A 387 -22.94 18.38 17.96
C LYS A 387 -22.82 19.32 16.76
#